data_AF-A0A8I3PQB7-F1
#
_entry.id   AF-A0A8I3PQB7-F1
#
_cell.length_a   1.000
_cell.length_b   1.000
_cell.length_c   1.000
_cell.angle_alpha   90.00
_cell.angle_beta   90.00
_cell.angle_gamma   90.00
#
_symmetry.space_group_name_H-M   'P 1'
#
loop_
_entity.id
_entity.type
_entity.pdbx_description
1 polymer ?
#
loop_
_entity_poly.entity_id
_entity_poly.type
_entity_poly.pdbx_seq_one_letter_code
_entity_poly.pdbx_strand_id
1 'polypeptide(L)'
;AALPRGETLCSFSNVTKQDNYNEEVADLKVKWSKLHEQILDLDVTWKKIVKFLNEKLEKSEIQSVNEDLNDILQAAKQIESTKLDGEEENEKKRRAFDRFRALR
;
A
#
# COMPACT_ATOMS: atom_id res chain seq x y z
N ALA A 1 -46.92 -2.49 -16.44
CA ALA A 1 -46.89 -1.39 -15.46
C ALA A 1 -45.50 -1.37 -14.82
N ALA A 2 -44.67 -0.38 -15.15
CA ALA A 2 -43.38 -0.17 -14.50
C ALA A 2 -43.59 0.83 -13.36
N LEU A 3 -43.18 0.45 -12.15
CA LEU A 3 -43.27 1.33 -10.97
C LEU A 3 -42.31 2.51 -11.15
N PRO A 4 -42.76 3.75 -10.93
CA PRO A 4 -41.88 4.91 -10.91
C PRO A 4 -41.05 4.84 -9.61
N ARG A 5 -39.76 4.55 -9.74
CA ARG A 5 -38.83 4.69 -8.61
C ARG A 5 -38.57 6.17 -8.43
N GLY A 6 -38.96 6.66 -7.25
CA GLY A 6 -39.04 8.07 -6.89
C GLY A 6 -37.85 8.88 -7.35
N GLU A 7 -38.19 9.95 -8.05
CA GLU A 7 -37.40 11.17 -8.17
C GLU A 7 -36.94 11.59 -6.78
N THR A 8 -35.74 11.16 -6.39
CA THR A 8 -35.04 11.88 -5.35
C THR A 8 -34.27 12.96 -6.08
N LEU A 9 -34.73 14.19 -5.90
CA LEU A 9 -33.93 15.41 -5.97
C LEU A 9 -32.76 15.32 -4.97
N CYS A 10 -31.88 14.32 -5.13
CA CYS A 10 -30.52 14.35 -4.61
C CYS A 10 -29.73 15.28 -5.53
N SER A 11 -30.14 16.53 -5.47
CA SER A 11 -29.40 17.73 -5.73
C SER A 11 -27.91 17.51 -5.49
N PHE A 12 -27.11 17.98 -6.42
CA PHE A 12 -25.66 18.07 -6.37
C PHE A 12 -25.18 18.81 -5.12
N SER A 13 -25.16 18.14 -3.96
CA SER A 13 -24.48 18.60 -2.76
C SER A 13 -23.71 17.44 -2.15
N ASN A 14 -22.65 17.01 -2.87
CA ASN A 14 -21.54 16.31 -2.23
C ASN A 14 -20.63 17.36 -1.58
N VAL A 15 -21.07 17.95 -0.47
CA VAL A 15 -20.25 18.82 0.39
C VAL A 15 -19.90 18.11 1.72
N THR A 16 -19.83 16.77 1.71
CA THR A 16 -19.35 16.01 2.89
C THR A 16 -18.66 14.69 2.52
N LYS A 17 -17.91 14.65 1.41
CA LYS A 17 -17.10 13.47 1.05
C LYS A 17 -15.71 13.42 1.70
N GLN A 18 -15.31 14.48 2.41
CA GLN A 18 -13.98 14.56 2.98
C GLN A 18 -13.78 13.60 4.17
N ASP A 19 -14.82 13.40 4.99
CA ASP A 19 -14.75 12.46 6.12
C ASP A 19 -14.76 10.99 5.66
N ASN A 20 -15.54 10.68 4.62
CA ASN A 20 -15.62 9.33 4.04
C ASN A 20 -14.28 8.86 3.43
N TYR A 21 -13.46 9.77 2.91
CA TYR A 21 -12.15 9.45 2.36
C TYR A 21 -11.10 9.18 3.45
N ASN A 22 -11.17 9.91 4.57
CA ASN A 22 -10.28 9.69 5.71
C ASN A 22 -10.55 8.36 6.42
N GLU A 23 -11.82 7.93 6.46
CA GLU A 23 -12.22 6.63 7.00
C GLU A 23 -11.70 5.47 6.14
N GLU A 24 -11.80 5.57 4.80
CA GLU A 24 -11.23 4.58 3.88
C GLU A 24 -9.69 4.44 4.02
N VAL A 25 -8.97 5.56 4.21
CA VAL A 25 -7.51 5.53 4.42
C VAL A 25 -7.14 4.95 5.79
N ALA A 26 -7.91 5.25 6.84
CA ALA A 26 -7.72 4.68 8.17
C ALA A 26 -7.96 3.15 8.16
N ASP A 27 -9.01 2.70 7.49
CA ASP A 27 -9.32 1.28 7.29
C ASP A 27 -8.23 0.54 6.52
N LEU A 28 -7.68 1.16 5.48
CA LEU A 28 -6.55 0.61 4.76
C LEU A 28 -5.35 0.45 5.70
N LYS A 29 -4.99 1.49 6.46
CA LYS A 29 -3.85 1.46 7.38
C LYS A 29 -3.97 0.33 8.40
N VAL A 30 -5.17 0.12 8.96
CA VAL A 30 -5.45 -0.99 9.89
C VAL A 30 -5.26 -2.36 9.22
N LYS A 31 -5.75 -2.53 7.99
CA LYS A 31 -5.54 -3.76 7.21
C LYS A 31 -4.06 -4.01 6.92
N TRP A 32 -3.30 -2.97 6.57
CA TRP A 32 -1.85 -3.06 6.34
C TRP A 32 -1.09 -3.44 7.61
N SER A 33 -1.43 -2.86 8.76
CA SER A 33 -0.82 -3.22 10.05
C SER A 33 -1.05 -4.68 10.40
N LYS A 34 -2.28 -5.18 10.23
CA LYS A 34 -2.62 -6.59 10.48
C LYS A 34 -1.86 -7.55 9.56
N LEU A 35 -1.72 -7.19 8.27
CA LEU A 35 -0.91 -7.97 7.33
C LEU A 35 0.57 -7.96 7.73
N HIS A 36 1.10 -6.82 8.19
CA HIS A 36 2.49 -6.74 8.65
C HIS A 36 2.73 -7.64 9.87
N GLU A 37 1.83 -7.64 10.85
CA GLU A 37 1.89 -8.57 11.98
C GLU A 37 1.85 -10.04 11.54
N GLN A 38 0.98 -10.40 10.60
CA GLN A 38 0.92 -11.76 10.05
C GLN A 38 2.19 -12.16 9.29
N ILE A 39 2.82 -11.22 8.57
CA ILE A 39 4.08 -11.45 7.86
C ILE A 39 5.24 -11.63 8.86
N LEU A 40 5.24 -10.86 9.96
CA LEU A 40 6.22 -11.02 11.03
C LEU A 40 6.05 -12.36 11.76
N ASP A 41 4.81 -12.80 11.96
CA ASP A 41 4.47 -14.08 12.59
C ASP A 41 4.83 -15.29 11.72
N LEU A 42 4.93 -15.13 10.40
CA LEU A 42 5.29 -16.19 9.47
C LEU A 42 6.70 -16.76 9.75
N ASP A 43 7.54 -16.07 10.53
CA ASP A 43 8.93 -16.46 10.88
C ASP A 43 9.78 -16.88 9.65
N VAL A 44 9.37 -16.45 8.45
CA VAL A 44 10.11 -16.65 7.21
C VAL A 44 11.03 -15.45 7.04
N THR A 45 12.25 -15.61 7.55
CA THR A 45 13.30 -14.62 7.32
C THR A 45 14.02 -14.90 6.00
N TRP A 46 14.52 -13.85 5.35
CA TRP A 46 15.39 -13.97 4.18
C TRP A 46 16.53 -14.97 4.39
N LYS A 47 17.08 -15.01 5.61
CA LYS A 47 18.11 -15.98 6.02
C LYS A 47 17.65 -17.43 5.92
N LYS A 48 16.39 -17.74 6.27
CA LYS A 48 15.84 -19.11 6.15
C LYS A 48 15.64 -19.51 4.69
N ILE A 49 15.19 -18.58 3.84
CA ILE A 49 15.05 -18.81 2.40
C ILE A 49 16.41 -19.11 1.76
N VAL A 50 17.42 -18.27 2.02
CA VAL A 50 18.79 -18.46 1.50
C VAL A 50 19.40 -19.77 2.02
N LYS A 51 19.20 -20.09 3.30
CA LYS A 51 19.67 -21.35 3.89
C LYS A 51 19.02 -22.55 3.22
N PHE A 52 17.70 -22.53 3.02
CA PHE A 52 16.97 -23.60 2.35
C PHE A 52 17.45 -23.83 0.92
N LEU A 53 17.68 -22.75 0.16
CA LEU A 53 18.22 -22.82 -1.20
C LEU A 53 19.62 -23.42 -1.22
N ASN A 54 20.51 -22.99 -0.32
CA ASN A 54 21.86 -23.55 -0.21
C ASN A 54 21.89 -25.02 0.23
N GLU A 55 20.89 -25.50 0.97
CA GLU A 55 20.81 -26.89 1.43
C GLU A 55 20.20 -27.84 0.39
N LYS A 56 19.37 -27.33 -0.52
CA LYS A 56 18.60 -28.14 -1.47
C LYS A 56 19.12 -28.11 -2.90
N LEU A 57 19.91 -27.11 -3.25
CA LEU A 57 20.28 -26.82 -4.63
C LEU A 57 21.78 -27.10 -4.87
N GLU A 58 22.10 -27.66 -6.03
CA GLU A 58 23.49 -27.90 -6.42
C GLU A 58 24.19 -26.58 -6.82
N LYS A 59 25.51 -26.50 -6.66
CA LYS A 59 26.29 -25.26 -6.90
C LYS A 59 26.11 -24.67 -8.30
N SER A 60 25.81 -25.49 -9.29
CA SER A 60 25.53 -25.09 -10.68
C SER A 60 24.21 -24.34 -10.81
N GLU A 61 23.19 -24.71 -10.04
CA GLU A 61 21.87 -24.09 -10.06
C GLU A 61 21.79 -22.88 -9.10
N ILE A 62 22.61 -22.86 -8.04
CA ILE A 62 22.71 -21.72 -7.10
C ILE A 62 23.08 -20.43 -7.82
N GLN A 63 23.93 -20.47 -8.86
CA GLN A 63 24.32 -19.26 -9.60
C GLN A 63 23.13 -18.58 -10.29
N SER A 64 22.31 -19.36 -11.01
CA SER A 64 21.10 -18.85 -11.66
C SER A 64 20.09 -18.34 -10.63
N VAL A 65 19.86 -19.10 -9.56
CA VAL A 65 18.89 -18.71 -8.52
C VAL A 65 19.35 -17.47 -7.75
N ASN A 66 20.66 -17.23 -7.63
CA ASN A 66 21.17 -16.03 -6.95
C ASN A 66 20.92 -14.74 -7.75
N GLU A 67 20.89 -14.82 -9.08
CA GLU A 67 20.46 -13.70 -9.92
C GLU A 67 18.98 -13.39 -9.69
N ASP A 68 18.11 -14.40 -9.75
CA ASP A 68 16.68 -14.24 -9.44
C ASP A 68 16.45 -13.70 -8.02
N LEU A 69 17.25 -14.17 -7.06
CA LEU A 69 17.16 -13.73 -5.67
C LEU A 69 17.54 -12.25 -5.51
N ASN A 70 18.53 -11.78 -6.27
CA ASN A 70 18.91 -10.37 -6.31
C ASN A 70 17.84 -9.50 -6.96
N ASP A 71 17.19 -9.98 -8.02
CA ASP A 71 16.09 -9.27 -8.67
C ASP A 71 14.90 -9.11 -7.72
N ILE A 72 14.55 -10.17 -6.96
CA ILE A 72 13.53 -10.11 -5.91
C ILE A 72 13.91 -9.08 -4.83
N LEU A 73 15.17 -9.06 -4.40
CA LEU A 73 15.66 -8.10 -3.40
C LEU A 73 15.56 -6.66 -3.92
N GLN A 74 15.91 -6.43 -5.18
CA GLN A 74 15.84 -5.12 -5.82
C GLN A 74 14.39 -4.65 -5.97
N ALA A 75 13.48 -5.52 -6.39
CA ALA A 75 12.06 -5.23 -6.47
C ALA A 75 11.47 -4.88 -5.08
N ALA A 76 11.82 -5.66 -4.05
CA ALA A 76 11.40 -5.38 -2.67
C ALA A 76 11.87 -4.00 -2.20
N LYS A 77 13.12 -3.64 -2.50
CA LYS A 77 13.68 -2.31 -2.18
C LYS A 77 12.93 -1.18 -2.88
N GLN A 78 12.55 -1.35 -4.14
CA GLN A 78 11.76 -0.34 -4.87
C GLN A 78 10.37 -0.15 -4.26
N ILE A 79 9.71 -1.23 -3.83
CA ILE A 79 8.41 -1.17 -3.15
C ILE A 79 8.52 -0.44 -1.80
N GLU A 80 9.63 -0.59 -1.08
CA GLU A 80 9.88 0.15 0.16
C GLU A 80 10.13 1.64 -0.10
N SER A 81 10.96 1.99 -1.10
CA SER A 81 11.28 3.38 -1.44
C SER A 81 10.06 4.17 -1.93
N THR A 82 9.19 3.56 -2.72
CA THR A 82 7.98 4.22 -3.28
C THR A 82 6.95 4.63 -2.24
N LYS A 83 6.99 4.05 -1.03
CA LYS A 83 6.12 4.47 0.08
C LYS A 83 6.49 5.86 0.62
N LEU A 84 7.75 6.26 0.53
CA LEU A 84 8.22 7.56 1.05
C LEU A 84 7.80 8.72 0.15
N ASP A 85 7.83 8.52 -1.17
CA ASP A 85 7.48 9.57 -2.14
C ASP A 85 5.99 9.95 -2.09
N GLY A 86 5.12 8.98 -1.82
CA GLY A 86 3.68 9.22 -1.67
C GLY A 86 3.33 10.03 -0.43
N GLU A 87 4.04 9.87 0.69
CA GLU A 87 3.79 10.65 1.91
C GLU A 87 4.17 12.13 1.73
N GLU A 88 5.27 12.43 1.03
CA GLU A 88 5.70 13.81 0.78
C GLU A 88 4.73 14.55 -0.16
N GLU A 89 4.23 13.90 -1.20
CA GLU A 89 3.26 14.49 -2.12
C GLU A 89 1.92 14.79 -1.42
N ASN A 90 1.46 13.86 -0.58
CA ASN A 90 0.25 14.03 0.22
C ASN A 90 0.38 15.16 1.25
N GLU A 91 1.55 15.30 1.86
CA GLU A 91 1.88 16.40 2.78
C GLU A 91 1.94 17.76 2.05
N LYS A 92 2.54 17.81 0.86
CA LYS A 92 2.52 19.03 0.01
C LYS A 92 1.10 19.43 -0.37
N LYS A 93 0.25 18.47 -0.72
CA LYS A 93 -1.18 18.70 -1.02
C LYS A 93 -1.94 19.21 0.20
N ARG A 94 -1.73 18.65 1.39
CA ARG A 94 -2.32 19.17 2.65
C ARG A 94 -1.90 20.61 2.93
N ARG A 95 -0.61 20.92 2.86
CA ARG A 95 -0.12 22.30 3.08
C ARG A 95 -0.68 23.30 2.08
N ALA A 96 -0.80 22.91 0.81
CA ALA A 96 -1.40 23.77 -0.21
C ALA A 96 -2.88 24.05 0.07
N PHE A 97 -3.63 23.02 0.50
CA PHE A 97 -5.03 23.15 0.88
C PHE A 97 -5.24 24.03 2.12
N ASP A 98 -4.41 23.87 3.16
CA ASP A 98 -4.48 24.69 4.37
C ASP A 98 -4.17 26.17 4.10
N ARG A 99 -3.20 26.45 3.21
CA ARG A 99 -2.92 27.81 2.73
C ARG A 99 -4.11 28.42 2.01
N PHE A 100 -4.80 27.65 1.18
CA PHE A 100 -5.99 28.12 0.46
C PHE A 100 -7.15 28.42 1.42
N ARG A 101 -7.32 27.62 2.48
CA ARG A 101 -8.31 27.87 3.54
C ARG A 101 -8.01 29.13 4.33
N ALA A 102 -6.74 29.43 4.62
CA ALA A 102 -6.34 30.61 5.39
C ALA A 102 -6.52 31.95 4.65
N LEU A 103 -6.79 31.91 3.34
CA LEU A 103 -7.05 33.09 2.50
C LEU A 103 -8.55 33.43 2.35
N ARG A 104 -9.44 32.61 2.89
CA ARG A 104 -10.89 32.85 2.97
C ARG A 104 -11.27 33.34 4.37
#